data_AF-A0A7C4GX42-F1
#
_entry.id   AF-A0A7C4GX42-F1
#
_cell.length_a   1.000
_cell.length_b   1.000
_cell.length_c   1.000
_cell.angle_alpha   90.00
_cell.angle_beta   90.00
_cell.angle_gamma   90.00
#
_symmetry.space_group_name_H-M   'P 1'
#
loop_
_entity.id
_entity.type
_entity.pdbx_description
1 polymer ?
#
loop_
_entity_poly.entity_id
_entity_poly.type
_entity_poly.pdbx_seq_one_letter_code
_entity_poly.pdbx_strand_id
1 'polypeptide(L)'
;LNGDLRKAQTLGFTTMAMFQVCNAINCRSRTTLVFKLGLNTNKYLLLGIATSILLQLLATFLHPLQIALGTVTLSLWEWATIFLISSSVFFADELRKIVRSKIKR
;
A
#
# COMPACT_ATOMS: atom_id res chain seq x y z
N LEU A 1 -12.86 22.77 11.36
CA LEU A 1 -11.88 23.15 10.31
C LEU A 1 -10.51 22.48 10.48
N ASN A 2 -9.81 22.61 11.62
CA ASN A 2 -8.45 22.04 11.75
C ASN A 2 -8.37 20.50 11.84
N GLY A 3 -9.44 19.84 12.32
CA GLY A 3 -9.51 18.38 12.38
C GLY A 3 -9.51 17.73 10.99
N ASP A 4 -10.16 18.37 10.01
CA ASP A 4 -10.30 17.83 8.66
C ASP A 4 -8.98 17.86 7.90
N LEU A 5 -8.16 18.90 8.09
CA LEU A 5 -6.87 19.04 7.40
C LEU A 5 -5.87 17.98 7.85
N ARG A 6 -5.72 17.76 9.17
CA ARG A 6 -4.79 16.74 9.70
C ARG A 6 -5.23 15.33 9.33
N LYS A 7 -6.55 15.10 9.28
CA LYS A 7 -7.13 13.85 8.81
C LYS A 7 -6.84 13.61 7.32
N ALA A 8 -7.06 14.61 6.48
CA ALA A 8 -6.73 14.55 5.05
C ALA A 8 -5.24 14.31 4.80
N GLN A 9 -4.36 14.96 5.57
CA GLN A 9 -2.91 14.71 5.51
C GLN A 9 -2.56 13.27 5.90
N THR A 10 -3.18 12.75 6.96
CA THR A 10 -2.94 11.36 7.39
C THR A 10 -3.48 10.35 6.37
N LEU A 11 -4.64 10.62 5.77
CA LEU A 11 -5.19 9.85 4.67
C LEU A 11 -4.24 9.83 3.48
N GLY A 12 -3.73 10.99 3.07
CA GLY A 12 -2.76 11.11 1.98
C GLY A 12 -1.46 10.34 2.26
N PHE A 13 -0.89 10.52 3.46
CA PHE A 13 0.31 9.81 3.91
C PHE A 13 0.11 8.28 3.88
N THR A 14 -0.99 7.79 4.44
CA THR A 14 -1.30 6.35 4.51
C THR A 14 -1.57 5.77 3.12
N THR A 15 -2.29 6.50 2.27
CA THR A 15 -2.55 6.10 0.88
C THR A 15 -1.25 6.01 0.09
N MET A 16 -0.37 7.01 0.21
CA MET A 16 0.94 6.99 -0.43
C MET A 16 1.78 5.80 0.05
N ALA A 17 1.84 5.53 1.36
CA ALA A 17 2.56 4.39 1.90
C ALA A 17 2.02 3.05 1.35
N MET A 18 0.69 2.88 1.26
CA MET A 18 0.07 1.69 0.69
C MET A 18 0.36 1.55 -0.82
N PHE A 19 0.37 2.66 -1.58
CA PHE A 19 0.81 2.63 -2.97
C PHE A 19 2.26 2.14 -3.11
N GLN A 20 3.16 2.57 -2.22
CA GLN A 20 4.55 2.11 -2.24
C GLN A 20 4.67 0.62 -1.95
N VAL A 21 3.84 0.07 -1.07
CA VAL A 21 3.73 -1.37 -0.83
C VAL A 21 3.30 -2.12 -2.10
N CYS A 22 2.23 -1.65 -2.78
CA CYS A 22 1.78 -2.22 -4.05
C CYS A 22 2.88 -2.13 -5.13
N ASN A 23 3.57 -1.00 -5.21
CA ASN A 23 4.67 -0.79 -6.14
C ASN A 23 5.87 -1.69 -5.83
N ALA A 24 6.20 -1.95 -4.57
CA ALA A 24 7.27 -2.87 -4.19
C ALA A 24 6.98 -4.31 -4.66
N ILE A 25 5.72 -4.73 -4.58
CA ILE A 25 5.25 -6.01 -5.15
C ILE A 25 5.41 -6.01 -6.68
N ASN A 26 5.02 -4.92 -7.34
CA ASN A 26 5.11 -4.79 -8.80
C ASN A 26 6.56 -4.75 -9.33
N CYS A 27 7.46 -4.02 -8.67
CA CYS A 27 8.87 -3.92 -9.02
C CYS A 27 9.60 -5.26 -8.98
N ARG A 28 9.21 -6.16 -8.07
CA ARG A 28 9.73 -7.53 -8.04
C ARG A 28 9.36 -8.32 -9.28
N SER A 29 8.19 -8.05 -9.87
CA SER A 29 7.66 -8.81 -10.99
C SER A 29 7.67 -7.98 -12.28
N ARG A 30 8.87 -7.69 -12.84
CA ARG A 30 8.99 -6.90 -14.09
C ARG A 30 8.44 -7.58 -15.35
N THR A 31 8.25 -8.91 -15.32
CA THR A 31 7.95 -9.71 -16.53
C THR A 31 6.92 -10.82 -16.31
N THR A 32 6.59 -11.16 -15.06
CA THR A 32 5.72 -12.30 -14.72
C THR A 32 4.50 -11.82 -13.94
N LEU A 33 3.37 -12.53 -14.03
CA LEU A 33 2.19 -12.22 -13.21
C LEU A 33 2.49 -12.55 -11.75
N VAL A 34 2.06 -11.68 -10.82
CA VAL A 34 2.27 -11.90 -9.38
C VAL A 34 1.52 -13.16 -8.94
N PHE A 35 0.35 -13.42 -9.53
CA PHE A 35 -0.39 -14.68 -9.38
C PHE A 35 0.37 -15.94 -9.82
N LYS A 36 1.26 -15.85 -10.82
CA LYS A 36 2.05 -17.02 -11.29
C LYS A 36 3.32 -17.26 -10.47
N LEU A 37 3.90 -16.21 -9.89
CA LEU A 37 5.19 -16.30 -9.20
C LEU A 37 5.07 -16.77 -7.74
N GLY A 38 3.86 -16.68 -7.17
CA GLY A 38 3.59 -16.95 -5.76
C GLY A 38 4.14 -15.85 -4.85
N LEU A 39 3.28 -15.29 -3.99
CA LEU A 39 3.67 -14.22 -3.06
C LEU A 39 4.79 -14.65 -2.09
N ASN A 40 4.88 -15.96 -1.79
CA ASN A 40 5.81 -16.54 -0.81
C ASN A 40 7.24 -16.78 -1.30
N THR A 41 7.57 -16.53 -2.57
CA THR A 41 8.89 -16.89 -3.13
C THR A 41 10.03 -15.96 -2.64
N ASN A 42 9.72 -14.81 -2.02
CA ASN A 42 10.72 -13.93 -1.39
C ASN A 42 10.20 -13.46 -0.04
N LYS A 43 10.66 -14.15 1.01
CA LYS A 43 10.30 -13.89 2.40
C LYS A 43 10.76 -12.51 2.87
N TYR A 44 11.87 -11.98 2.35
CA TYR A 44 12.35 -10.65 2.71
C TYR A 44 11.43 -9.55 2.19
N LEU A 45 10.88 -9.69 0.98
CA LEU A 45 9.89 -8.73 0.49
C LEU A 45 8.61 -8.78 1.34
N LEU A 46 8.13 -9.98 1.66
CA LEU A 46 6.95 -10.14 2.51
C LEU A 46 7.17 -9.55 3.91
N LEU A 47 8.35 -9.76 4.49
CA LEU A 47 8.75 -9.17 5.75
C LEU A 47 8.80 -7.64 5.68
N GLY A 48 9.34 -7.08 4.59
CA GLY A 48 9.33 -5.64 4.36
C GLY A 48 7.92 -5.06 4.30
N ILE A 49 7.03 -5.69 3.53
CA ILE A 49 5.62 -5.29 3.42
C ILE A 49 4.93 -5.38 4.78
N ALA A 50 5.09 -6.49 5.49
CA ALA A 50 4.50 -6.69 6.82
C ALA A 50 5.02 -5.62 7.81
N THR A 51 6.31 -5.31 7.77
CA THR A 51 6.92 -4.27 8.60
C THR A 51 6.37 -2.89 8.25
N SER A 52 6.21 -2.56 6.97
CA SER A 52 5.61 -1.30 6.53
C SER A 52 4.16 -1.14 6.99
N ILE A 53 3.34 -2.18 6.85
CA ILE A 53 1.94 -2.16 7.32
C ILE A 53 1.89 -2.02 8.84
N LEU A 54 2.73 -2.77 9.57
CA LEU A 54 2.84 -2.67 11.02
C LEU A 54 3.21 -1.24 11.44
N LEU A 55 4.21 -0.64 10.80
CA LEU A 55 4.64 0.72 11.11
C LEU A 55 3.52 1.74 10.85
N GLN A 56 2.73 1.53 9.80
CA GLN A 56 1.59 2.39 9.48
C GLN A 56 0.46 2.28 10.52
N LEU A 57 0.21 1.08 11.03
CA LEU A 57 -0.72 0.86 12.15
C LEU A 57 -0.18 1.55 13.41
N LEU A 58 1.09 1.36 13.74
CA LEU A 58 1.71 2.04 14.88
C LEU A 58 1.64 3.56 14.73
N ALA A 59 1.87 4.11 13.54
CA ALA A 59 1.78 5.54 13.26
C ALA A 59 0.38 6.11 13.44
N THR A 60 -0.67 5.29 13.37
CA THR A 60 -2.07 5.74 13.49
C THR A 60 -2.69 5.39 14.84
N PHE A 61 -2.09 4.48 15.63
CA PHE A 61 -2.59 4.09 16.96
C PHE A 61 -1.73 4.57 18.14
N LEU A 62 -0.40 4.71 17.98
CA LEU A 62 0.48 5.15 19.07
C LEU A 62 0.49 6.66 19.20
N HIS A 63 0.04 7.17 20.35
CA HIS A 63 0.06 8.59 20.71
C HIS A 63 1.42 9.29 20.51
N PRO A 64 2.58 8.74 20.94
CA PRO A 64 3.87 9.41 20.70
C PRO A 64 4.20 9.54 19.20
N LEU A 65 3.81 8.55 18.40
CA LEU A 65 4.07 8.52 16.97
C LEU A 65 3.11 9.44 16.20
N GLN A 66 1.88 9.58 16.68
CA GLN A 66 0.91 10.58 16.20
C GLN A 66 1.39 12.01 16.38
N ILE A 67 2.02 12.32 17.51
CA ILE A 67 2.59 13.65 17.75
C ILE A 67 3.79 13.88 16.83
N ALA A 68 4.68 12.90 16.71
CA ALA A 68 5.90 13.01 15.90
C ALA A 68 5.62 13.15 14.38
N LEU A 69 4.67 12.38 13.85
CA LEU A 69 4.30 12.39 12.43
C LEU A 69 3.14 13.35 12.12
N GLY A 70 2.50 13.92 13.14
CA GLY A 70 1.31 14.76 12.99
C GLY A 70 0.05 14.01 12.54
N THR A 71 0.00 12.69 12.72
CA THR A 71 -1.10 11.82 12.27
C THR A 71 -2.26 11.80 13.28
N VAL A 72 -3.45 11.44 12.79
CA VAL A 72 -4.64 11.24 13.62
C VAL A 72 -5.15 9.81 13.50
N THR A 73 -5.96 9.36 14.46
CA THR A 73 -6.66 8.08 14.37
C THR A 73 -7.58 8.04 13.16
N LEU A 74 -7.45 6.96 12.38
CA LEU A 74 -8.34 6.67 11.26
C LEU A 74 -9.41 5.68 11.68
N SER A 75 -10.62 5.90 11.17
CA SER A 75 -11.70 4.93 11.29
C SER A 75 -11.45 3.71 10.39
N LEU A 76 -12.11 2.58 10.70
CA LEU A 76 -12.08 1.39 9.84
C LEU A 76 -12.57 1.67 8.42
N TRP A 77 -13.55 2.57 8.26
CA TRP A 77 -14.04 2.98 6.94
C TRP A 77 -12.96 3.65 6.10
N GLU A 78 -12.14 4.49 6.72
CA GLU A 78 -11.03 5.16 6.03
C GLU A 78 -9.90 4.20 5.67
N TRP A 79 -9.62 3.24 6.54
CA TRP A 79 -8.71 2.14 6.20
C TRP A 79 -9.22 1.33 5.01
N ALA A 80 -10.52 1.05 4.95
CA ALA A 80 -11.13 0.34 3.82
C ALA A 80 -11.03 1.15 2.51
N THR A 81 -11.27 2.46 2.54
CA THR A 81 -11.12 3.31 1.34
C THR A 81 -9.68 3.40 0.87
N ILE A 82 -8.71 3.55 1.78
CA ILE A 82 -7.28 3.52 1.45
C ILE A 82 -6.91 2.20 0.79
N PHE A 83 -7.34 1.09 1.37
CA PHE A 83 -7.06 -0.24 0.84
C PHE A 83 -7.64 -0.39 -0.58
N LEU A 84 -8.90 -0.01 -0.78
CA LEU A 84 -9.58 -0.04 -2.07
C LEU A 84 -8.82 0.78 -3.13
N ILE A 85 -8.43 2.01 -2.78
CA ILE A 85 -7.72 2.92 -3.69
C ILE A 85 -6.32 2.36 -4.00
N SER A 86 -5.56 1.90 -3.01
CA SER A 86 -4.23 1.34 -3.22
C SER A 86 -4.24 0.05 -4.07
N SER A 87 -5.27 -0.79 -3.88
CA SER A 87 -5.45 -2.03 -4.63
C SER A 87 -5.65 -1.78 -6.13
N SER A 88 -6.23 -0.64 -6.51
CA SER A 88 -6.41 -0.28 -7.93
C SER A 88 -5.09 -0.27 -8.71
N VAL A 89 -3.98 0.19 -8.11
CA VAL A 89 -2.65 0.20 -8.75
C VAL A 89 -2.09 -1.21 -8.92
N PHE A 90 -2.36 -2.09 -7.96
CA PHE A 90 -2.00 -3.51 -8.08
C PHE A 90 -2.74 -4.16 -9.26
N PHE A 91 -4.06 -3.99 -9.36
CA PHE A 91 -4.85 -4.50 -10.48
C PHE A 91 -4.46 -3.88 -11.83
N ALA A 92 -4.19 -2.57 -11.87
CA ALA A 92 -3.81 -1.88 -13.09
C ALA A 92 -2.47 -2.39 -13.65
N ASP A 93 -1.47 -2.64 -12.79
CA ASP A 93 -0.18 -3.16 -13.21
C ASP A 93 -0.26 -4.62 -13.67
N GLU A 94 -1.10 -5.42 -13.00
CA GLU A 94 -1.34 -6.80 -13.40
C GLU A 94 -2.05 -6.88 -14.76
N LEU A 95 -3.06 -6.03 -15.00
CA LEU A 95 -3.74 -5.90 -16.28
C LEU A 95 -2.78 -5.45 -17.38
N ARG A 96 -1.88 -4.49 -17.09
CA ARG A 96 -0.82 -4.07 -18.02
C ARG A 96 0.12 -5.22 -18.39
N LYS A 97 0.48 -6.08 -17.44
CA LYS A 97 1.31 -7.28 -17.69
C LYS A 97 0.57 -8.30 -18.54
N ILE A 98 -0.72 -8.54 -18.29
CA ILE A 98 -1.55 -9.44 -19.11
C ILE A 98 -1.59 -8.95 -20.55
N VAL A 99 -1.90 -7.67 -20.77
CA VAL A 99 -1.95 -7.06 -22.11
C VAL A 99 -0.59 -7.18 -22.82
N ARG A 100 0.52 -6.86 -22.14
CA ARG A 100 1.87 -7.00 -22.70
C ARG A 100 2.21 -8.45 -23.06
N SER A 101 1.80 -9.42 -22.26
CA SER A 101 2.02 -10.84 -22.55
C SER A 101 1.20 -11.35 -23.73
N LYS A 102 0.01 -10.81 -23.96
CA LYS A 102 -0.84 -11.11 -25.12
C LYS A 102 -0.33 -10.46 -26.42
N ILE A 103 0.20 -9.24 -26.36
CA ILE A 103 0.71 -8.53 -27.55
C ILE A 103 2.04 -9.11 -28.07
N LYS A 104 2.83 -9.74 -27.19
CA LYS A 104 4.12 -10.35 -27.56
C LYS A 104 4.01 -11.81 -28.06
N ARG A 105 2.80 -12.32 -28.24
CA ARG A 105 2.49 -13.68 -28.73
C ARG A 105 1.74 -13.59 -30.04
#